data_AF-A0A258IC01-F1
#
_entry.id   AF-A0A258IC01-F1
#
_cell.length_a   1.000
_cell.length_b   1.000
_cell.length_c   1.000
_cell.angle_alpha   90.00
_cell.angle_beta   90.00
_cell.angle_gamma   90.00
#
_symmetry.space_group_name_H-M   'P 1'
#
loop_
_entity.id
_entity.type
_entity.pdbx_description
1 polymer ?
#
loop_
_entity_poly.entity_id
_entity_poly.type
_entity_poly.pdbx_seq_one_letter_code
_entity_poly.pdbx_strand_id
1 'polypeptide(L)'
;MGTSAAWTPERRAKQAENIRRWKPWKKSTGPRTPEGKVRSSRNADRGVAAMEARILEARLRVRSEFAASAEDMLPSMIVSRII
;
A
#
# COMPACT_ATOMS: atom_id res chain seq x y z
N MET A 1 6.06 -2.51 18.99
CA MET A 1 6.19 -1.05 19.09
C MET A 1 7.65 -0.68 18.85
N GLY A 2 7.94 0.08 17.79
CA GLY A 2 9.32 0.51 17.50
C GLY A 2 9.76 1.52 18.55
N THR A 3 10.80 1.20 19.31
CA THR A 3 11.30 2.07 20.37
C THR A 3 12.06 3.24 19.74
N SER A 4 11.38 4.38 19.62
CA SER A 4 12.00 5.69 19.39
C SER A 4 13.11 6.02 20.41
N ALA A 5 13.20 5.25 21.51
CA ALA A 5 14.30 5.24 22.47
C ALA A 5 15.67 4.82 21.89
N ALA A 6 15.75 4.17 20.72
CA ALA A 6 17.02 3.73 20.15
C ALA A 6 17.92 4.89 19.66
N TRP A 7 17.34 6.03 19.27
CA TRP A 7 18.02 7.15 18.60
C TRP A 7 18.02 8.45 19.43
N THR A 8 18.75 8.44 20.55
CA THR A 8 19.06 9.65 21.30
C THR A 8 19.84 10.66 20.43
N PRO A 9 19.80 11.97 20.74
CA PRO A 9 20.58 12.98 20.02
C PRO A 9 22.08 12.66 19.98
N GLU A 10 22.66 12.17 21.09
CA GLU A 10 24.07 11.84 21.21
C GLU A 10 24.45 10.67 20.29
N ARG A 11 23.59 9.65 20.23
CA ARG A 11 23.77 8.53 19.29
C ARG A 11 23.69 8.98 17.84
N ARG A 12 22.76 9.88 17.51
CA ARG A 12 22.66 10.47 16.16
C ARG A 12 23.91 11.28 15.82
N ALA A 13 24.45 12.07 16.76
CA ALA A 13 25.67 12.84 16.58
C ALA A 13 26.88 11.92 16.32
N LYS A 14 27.09 10.93 17.19
CA LYS A 14 28.16 9.93 17.03
C LYS A 14 28.06 9.19 15.70
N GLN A 15 26.84 8.84 15.28
CA GLN A 15 26.67 8.16 14.01
C GLN A 15 26.87 9.08 12.80
N ALA A 16 26.49 10.35 12.91
CA ALA A 16 26.79 11.34 11.89
C ALA A 16 28.31 11.54 11.73
N GLU A 17 29.09 11.52 12.81
CA GLU A 17 30.56 11.53 12.76
C GLU A 17 31.12 10.28 12.06
N ASN A 18 30.65 9.09 12.42
CA ASN A 18 31.06 7.84 11.75
C ASN A 18 30.75 7.86 10.24
N ILE A 19 29.55 8.31 9.87
CA ILE A 19 29.13 8.46 8.47
C ILE A 19 30.02 9.47 7.73
N ARG A 20 30.39 10.60 8.36
CA ARG A 20 31.34 11.58 7.81
C ARG A 20 32.76 11.04 7.68
N ARG A 21 33.18 10.18 8.61
CA ARG A 21 34.50 9.53 8.58
C ARG A 21 34.60 8.52 7.45
N TRP A 22 33.62 7.63 7.33
CA TRP A 22 33.64 6.53 6.36
C TRP A 22 33.16 6.94 4.96
N LYS A 23 32.40 8.03 4.85
CA LYS A 23 31.89 8.61 3.60
C LYS A 23 31.30 7.53 2.67
N PRO A 24 30.36 6.68 3.14
CA PRO A 24 29.91 5.51 2.38
C PRO A 24 29.36 5.86 1.00
N TRP A 25 28.82 7.07 0.82
CA TRP A 25 28.37 7.59 -0.47
C TRP A 25 29.46 7.61 -1.55
N LYS A 26 30.75 7.72 -1.19
CA LYS A 26 31.86 7.65 -2.15
C LYS A 26 31.95 6.32 -2.88
N LYS A 27 31.44 5.24 -2.28
CA LYS A 27 31.39 3.90 -2.88
C LYS A 27 29.99 3.55 -3.41
N SER A 28 29.00 4.43 -3.22
CA SER A 28 27.65 4.18 -3.73
C SER A 28 27.65 4.29 -5.24
N THR A 29 27.18 3.24 -5.91
CA THR A 29 27.20 3.14 -7.37
C THR A 29 25.84 3.37 -8.02
N GLY A 30 24.79 3.56 -7.23
CA GLY A 30 23.42 3.79 -7.68
C GLY A 30 22.92 2.80 -8.74
N PRO A 31 21.69 2.98 -9.24
CA PRO A 31 21.26 2.29 -10.44
C PRO A 31 21.94 2.87 -11.68
N ARG A 32 22.76 2.06 -12.36
CA ARG A 32 23.46 2.46 -13.59
C ARG A 32 22.68 2.18 -14.87
N THR A 33 21.70 1.28 -14.83
CA THR A 33 20.89 0.91 -16.00
C THR A 33 19.55 1.66 -16.01
N PRO A 34 18.91 1.84 -17.18
CA PRO A 34 17.57 2.40 -17.27
C PRO A 34 16.56 1.67 -16.38
N GLU A 35 16.58 0.34 -16.38
CA GLU A 35 15.69 -0.51 -15.58
C GLU A 35 15.93 -0.32 -14.08
N GLY A 36 17.21 -0.17 -13.68
CA GLY A 36 17.58 0.14 -12.32
C GLY A 36 17.01 1.49 -11.86
N LYS A 37 17.06 2.51 -12.72
CA LYS A 37 16.52 3.85 -12.41
C LYS A 37 15.01 3.81 -12.26
N VAL A 38 14.32 3.11 -13.18
CA VAL A 38 12.86 2.91 -13.12
C VAL A 38 12.43 2.18 -11.85
N ARG A 39 13.18 1.18 -11.40
CA ARG A 39 12.90 0.52 -10.12
C ARG A 39 13.12 1.46 -8.95
N SER A 40 14.26 2.16 -8.90
CA SER A 40 14.58 3.06 -7.79
C SER A 40 13.63 4.27 -7.69
N SER A 41 13.06 4.74 -8.80
CA SER A 41 12.10 5.86 -8.78
C SER A 41 10.76 5.48 -8.14
N ARG A 42 10.46 4.19 -8.02
CA ARG A 42 9.25 3.68 -7.37
C ARG A 42 9.36 3.62 -5.85
N ASN A 43 10.50 3.93 -5.23
CA ASN A 43 10.66 3.85 -3.77
C ASN A 43 9.69 4.75 -2.98
N ALA A 44 9.20 5.84 -3.59
CA ALA A 44 8.18 6.71 -2.99
C ALA A 44 6.75 6.11 -3.06
N ASP A 45 6.53 5.16 -3.97
CA ASP A 45 5.24 4.49 -4.12
C ASP A 45 5.01 3.57 -2.91
N ARG A 46 3.95 3.88 -2.16
CA ARG A 46 3.52 3.11 -0.97
C ARG A 46 2.49 2.05 -1.33
N GLY A 47 2.13 1.90 -2.61
CA GLY A 47 1.14 0.94 -3.08
C GLY A 47 -0.30 1.29 -2.70
N VAL A 48 -0.58 2.55 -2.33
CA VAL A 48 -1.92 2.99 -1.86
C VAL A 48 -2.98 2.78 -2.94
N ALA A 49 -2.73 3.23 -4.17
CA ALA A 49 -3.67 3.04 -5.27
C ALA A 49 -3.95 1.56 -5.54
N ALA A 50 -2.92 0.70 -5.49
CA ALA A 50 -3.09 -0.74 -5.63
C ALA A 50 -3.89 -1.37 -4.47
N MET A 51 -3.74 -0.84 -3.25
CA MET A 51 -4.55 -1.24 -2.10
C MET A 51 -6.02 -0.82 -2.27
N GLU A 52 -6.25 0.44 -2.66
CA GLU A 52 -7.60 0.99 -2.88
C GLU A 52 -8.35 0.23 -3.96
N ALA A 53 -7.68 -0.14 -5.06
CA ALA A 53 -8.26 -0.97 -6.11
C ALA A 53 -8.75 -2.33 -5.57
N ARG A 54 -7.92 -3.02 -4.76
CA ARG A 54 -8.30 -4.31 -4.14
C ARG A 54 -9.49 -4.15 -3.18
N ILE A 55 -9.52 -3.08 -2.40
CA ILE A 55 -10.63 -2.78 -1.49
C ILE A 55 -11.91 -2.53 -2.28
N LEU A 56 -11.82 -1.76 -3.37
CA LEU A 56 -12.96 -1.48 -4.24
C LEU A 56 -13.49 -2.78 -4.88
N GLU A 57 -12.63 -3.61 -5.43
CA GLU A 57 -13.00 -4.92 -5.98
C GLU A 57 -13.71 -5.79 -4.94
N ALA A 58 -13.16 -5.89 -3.72
CA ALA A 58 -13.78 -6.63 -2.63
C ALA A 58 -15.17 -6.08 -2.27
N ARG A 59 -15.32 -4.74 -2.21
CA ARG A 59 -16.62 -4.09 -1.96
C ARG A 59 -17.63 -4.36 -3.07
N LEU A 60 -17.21 -4.29 -4.32
CA LEU A 60 -18.07 -4.54 -5.47
C LEU A 60 -18.55 -5.99 -5.51
N ARG A 61 -17.66 -6.93 -5.19
CA ARG A 61 -17.99 -8.36 -5.07
C ARG A 61 -19.08 -8.60 -4.02
N VAL A 62 -18.86 -8.09 -2.80
CA VAL A 62 -19.84 -8.22 -1.70
C VAL A 62 -21.18 -7.61 -2.12
N ARG A 63 -21.16 -6.41 -2.73
CA ARG A 63 -22.39 -5.76 -3.23
C ARG A 63 -23.11 -6.61 -4.28
N SER A 64 -22.39 -7.23 -5.22
CA SER A 64 -23.01 -8.07 -6.25
C SER A 64 -23.62 -9.36 -5.69
N GLU A 65 -23.00 -9.95 -4.67
CA GLU A 65 -23.53 -11.14 -3.99
C GLU A 65 -24.88 -10.81 -3.29
N PHE A 66 -24.98 -9.64 -2.66
CA PHE A 66 -26.25 -9.17 -2.09
C PHE A 66 -27.31 -8.82 -3.16
N ALA A 67 -26.91 -8.23 -4.28
CA ALA A 67 -27.83 -7.90 -5.37
C ALA A 67 -28.41 -9.18 -6.02
N ALA A 68 -27.57 -10.18 -6.29
CA ALA A 68 -28.02 -11.48 -6.79
C ALA A 68 -29.01 -12.16 -5.82
N SER A 69 -28.74 -12.08 -4.51
CA SER A 69 -29.66 -12.63 -3.49
C SER A 69 -31.02 -11.89 -3.43
N ALA A 70 -31.04 -10.58 -3.70
CA ALA A 70 -32.27 -9.79 -3.72
C ALA A 70 -33.10 -10.06 -4.99
N GLU A 71 -32.45 -10.21 -6.14
CA GLU A 71 -33.09 -10.60 -7.40
C GLU A 71 -33.68 -12.01 -7.34
N ASP A 72 -33.01 -12.95 -6.66
CA ASP A 72 -33.52 -14.31 -6.41
C ASP A 72 -34.73 -14.36 -5.47
N MET A 73 -34.95 -13.33 -4.64
CA MET A 73 -36.14 -13.22 -3.76
C MET A 73 -37.36 -12.59 -4.45
N LEU A 74 -37.17 -11.84 -5.54
CA LEU A 74 -38.23 -11.07 -6.21
C LEU A 74 -39.25 -11.87 -7.06
N PRO A 75 -39.07 -13.16 -7.46
CA PRO A 75 -40.13 -13.89 -8.15
C PRO A 75 -41.31 -14.31 -7.26
N SER A 76 -41.31 -14.03 -5.95
CA SER A 76 -42.39 -14.45 -5.04
C SER A 76 -43.36 -13.34 -4.62
N MET A 77 -43.07 -12.07 -4.91
CA MET A 77 -43.82 -10.94 -4.34
C MET A 77 -44.67 -10.10 -5.30
N ILE A 78 -44.71 -10.41 -6.60
CA ILE A 78 -45.52 -9.62 -7.57
C ILE A 78 -46.88 -10.26 -7.92
N VAL A 79 -47.15 -11.52 -7.56
CA VAL A 79 -48.41 -12.19 -8.00
C VAL A 79 -49.59 -12.04 -7.02
N SER A 80 -49.44 -11.41 -5.85
CA SER A 80 -50.51 -11.42 -4.81
C SER A 80 -51.19 -10.07 -4.57
N ARG A 81 -51.49 -9.31 -5.64
CA ARG A 81 -52.35 -8.12 -5.53
C ARG A 81 -53.22 -7.88 -6.76
N ILE A 82 -53.97 -8.90 -7.17
CA ILE A 82 -55.22 -8.74 -7.94
C ILE A 82 -56.20 -9.81 -7.44
N ILE A 83 -56.89 -9.54 -6.33
CA ILE A 83 -58.32 -9.83 -6.12
C ILE A 83 -58.83 -8.92 -5.00
#